data_AF-A0A432GCU4-F1
#
_entry.id   AF-A0A432GCU4-F1
#
_cell.length_a   1.000
_cell.length_b   1.000
_cell.length_c   1.000
_cell.angle_alpha   90.00
_cell.angle_beta   90.00
_cell.angle_gamma   90.00
#
_symmetry.space_group_name_H-M   'P 1'
#
loop_
_entity.id
_entity.type
_entity.pdbx_description
1 polymer ?
#
loop_
_entity_poly.entity_id
_entity_poly.type
_entity_poly.pdbx_seq_one_letter_code
_entity_poly.pdbx_strand_id
1 'polypeptide(L)'
;MKYYLFILVAVFLIPTPTHAIEFENRLPESVWEVEMRLQHTPVYDRAFNGYGEEAPLQHLMLWDREWRDSVVGKLQREEQRLEIRMAYGLTEKWMLEATIPLLQKKQTSTLKIESATAIQQKVLENLASENLSGLGDIKLIFAKDIVTTTTWHNRGGFTLRLPTGTTGTPRGISTNSTGEGHGSVGAYFHFNWYPLTHGIRNAFRIEGTNELVGKRETLKHLMEKKDITLQGIA
;
A
#
# COMPACT_ATOMS: atom_id res chain seq x y z
N MET A 1 32.75 6.24 -29.25
CA MET A 1 31.32 5.83 -29.14
C MET A 1 31.19 4.33 -28.91
N LYS A 2 31.52 3.80 -27.72
CA LYS A 2 31.38 2.35 -27.41
C LYS A 2 30.74 2.02 -26.05
N TYR A 3 30.40 3.02 -25.22
CA TYR A 3 29.82 2.79 -23.89
C TYR A 3 28.32 3.06 -23.78
N TYR A 4 27.72 3.74 -24.76
CA TYR A 4 26.26 4.00 -24.75
C TYR A 4 25.41 2.78 -25.12
N LEU A 5 26.00 1.77 -25.79
CA LEU A 5 25.27 0.57 -26.19
C LEU A 5 25.06 -0.41 -25.01
N PHE A 6 25.95 -0.40 -24.01
CA PHE A 6 25.86 -1.32 -22.86
C PHE A 6 24.78 -0.92 -21.85
N ILE A 7 24.49 0.38 -21.71
CA ILE A 7 23.42 0.85 -20.81
C ILE A 7 22.04 0.47 -21.36
N LEU A 8 21.89 0.42 -22.68
CA LEU A 8 20.61 0.13 -23.34
C LEU A 8 20.22 -1.36 -23.25
N VAL A 9 21.22 -2.27 -23.18
CA VAL A 9 21.00 -3.71 -22.98
C VAL A 9 20.72 -4.05 -21.51
N ALA A 10 21.29 -3.31 -20.55
CA ALA A 10 21.08 -3.54 -19.13
C ALA A 10 19.64 -3.25 -18.65
N VAL A 11 18.92 -2.32 -19.31
CA VAL A 11 17.53 -2.00 -18.98
C VAL A 11 16.55 -3.10 -19.39
N PHE A 12 16.90 -3.93 -20.38
CA PHE A 12 16.06 -5.05 -20.84
C PHE A 12 16.15 -6.31 -19.97
N LEU A 13 17.10 -6.39 -19.04
CA LEU A 13 17.35 -7.56 -18.19
C LEU A 13 16.74 -7.45 -16.79
N ILE A 14 16.00 -6.37 -16.50
CA ILE A 14 15.27 -6.26 -15.24
C ILE A 14 13.91 -6.93 -15.45
N PRO A 15 13.60 -8.06 -14.79
CA PRO A 15 12.23 -8.55 -14.72
C PRO A 15 11.45 -7.47 -13.99
N THR A 16 10.69 -6.67 -14.74
CA THR A 16 9.80 -5.69 -14.13
C THR A 16 8.77 -6.47 -13.33
N PRO A 17 8.65 -6.25 -12.01
CA PRO A 17 7.42 -6.64 -11.34
C PRO A 17 6.29 -6.00 -12.15
N THR A 18 5.27 -6.79 -12.45
CA THR A 18 4.03 -6.34 -13.08
C THR A 18 3.36 -5.33 -12.15
N HIS A 19 3.89 -4.12 -12.08
CA HIS A 19 3.12 -2.96 -11.70
C HIS A 19 2.01 -2.88 -12.74
N ALA A 20 0.76 -2.99 -12.30
CA ALA A 20 -0.38 -2.73 -13.15
C ALA A 20 -0.11 -1.41 -13.87
N ILE A 21 0.04 -1.46 -15.19
CA ILE A 21 0.30 -0.28 -16.00
C ILE A 21 -0.96 0.58 -15.87
N GLU A 22 -0.90 1.65 -15.08
CA GLU A 22 -2.01 2.60 -14.98
C GLU A 22 -2.19 3.26 -16.34
N PHE A 23 -3.33 3.03 -16.98
CA PHE A 23 -3.71 3.70 -18.21
C PHE A 23 -4.39 5.01 -17.85
N GLU A 24 -3.71 6.13 -18.10
CA GLU A 24 -4.27 7.45 -17.89
C GLU A 24 -5.08 7.84 -19.12
N ASN A 25 -6.40 7.68 -19.02
CA ASN A 25 -7.32 8.23 -20.01
C ASN A 25 -7.35 9.76 -19.91
N ARG A 26 -7.44 10.42 -21.07
CA ARG A 26 -7.80 11.83 -21.11
C ARG A 26 -9.30 11.93 -20.84
N LEU A 27 -9.66 12.72 -19.83
CA LEU A 27 -11.06 12.98 -19.51
C LEU A 27 -11.46 14.34 -20.11
N PRO A 28 -12.47 14.41 -20.97
CA PRO A 28 -12.95 15.69 -21.49
C PRO A 28 -13.52 16.58 -20.39
N GLU A 29 -13.60 17.88 -20.67
CA GLU A 29 -14.23 18.83 -19.75
C GLU A 29 -15.68 18.45 -19.46
N SER A 30 -16.08 18.59 -18.19
CA SER A 30 -17.41 18.29 -17.68
C SER A 30 -17.87 16.82 -17.83
N VAL A 31 -16.94 15.90 -18.10
CA VAL A 31 -17.23 14.46 -18.16
C VAL A 31 -16.90 13.80 -16.83
N TRP A 32 -17.79 12.91 -16.40
CA TRP A 32 -17.57 11.98 -15.31
C TRP A 32 -17.19 10.61 -15.85
N GLU A 33 -16.17 10.01 -15.26
CA GLU A 33 -15.83 8.60 -15.42
C GLU A 33 -15.96 7.92 -14.06
N VAL A 34 -16.69 6.81 -14.01
CA VAL A 34 -16.87 6.01 -12.80
C VAL A 34 -16.47 4.58 -13.09
N GLU A 35 -15.52 4.08 -12.31
CA GLU A 35 -15.06 2.71 -12.39
C GLU A 35 -15.27 2.02 -11.04
N MET A 36 -15.80 0.79 -11.08
CA MET A 36 -15.96 -0.05 -9.89
C MET A 36 -15.14 -1.31 -10.06
N ARG A 37 -14.28 -1.60 -9.09
CA ARG A 37 -13.47 -2.82 -9.07
C ARG A 37 -13.77 -3.61 -7.81
N LEU A 38 -14.21 -4.84 -7.99
CA LEU A 38 -14.36 -5.79 -6.89
C LEU A 38 -13.16 -6.75 -6.90
N GLN A 39 -12.47 -6.83 -5.78
CA GLN A 39 -11.36 -7.73 -5.54
C GLN A 39 -11.71 -8.62 -4.34
N HIS A 40 -11.51 -9.92 -4.49
CA HIS A 40 -11.67 -10.88 -3.42
C HIS A 40 -10.37 -11.67 -3.26
N THR A 41 -9.79 -11.57 -2.08
CA THR A 41 -8.70 -12.43 -1.63
C THR A 41 -9.33 -13.53 -0.79
N PRO A 42 -9.33 -14.78 -1.27
CA PRO A 42 -9.91 -15.91 -0.54
C PRO A 42 -9.13 -16.17 0.75
N VAL A 43 -9.68 -17.00 1.64
CA VAL A 43 -9.04 -17.33 2.91
C VAL A 43 -7.63 -17.86 2.71
N TYR A 44 -6.66 -17.25 3.39
CA TYR A 44 -5.26 -17.66 3.35
C TYR A 44 -4.66 -17.72 4.76
N ASP A 45 -3.77 -18.69 5.00
CA ASP A 45 -2.98 -18.86 6.24
C ASP A 45 -1.46 -18.75 6.01
N ARG A 46 -1.02 -18.46 4.78
CA ARG A 46 0.38 -18.36 4.38
C ARG A 46 0.63 -17.15 3.47
N ALA A 47 1.83 -16.59 3.52
CA ALA A 47 2.29 -15.53 2.62
C ALA A 47 3.81 -15.58 2.46
N PHE A 48 4.34 -14.90 1.44
CA PHE A 48 5.78 -14.82 1.22
C PHE A 48 6.47 -13.95 2.28
N ASN A 49 7.58 -14.44 2.81
CA ASN A 49 8.44 -13.71 3.74
C ASN A 49 9.40 -12.75 2.98
N GLY A 50 10.23 -12.01 3.71
CA GLY A 50 11.21 -11.08 3.12
C GLY A 50 12.32 -11.74 2.28
N TYR A 51 12.39 -13.07 2.24
CA TYR A 51 13.31 -13.86 1.43
C TYR A 51 12.63 -14.50 0.21
N GLY A 52 11.33 -14.24 -0.01
CA GLY A 52 10.58 -14.84 -1.11
C GLY A 52 10.11 -16.28 -0.85
N GLU A 53 10.17 -16.75 0.40
CA GLU A 53 9.73 -18.09 0.78
C GLU A 53 8.34 -18.04 1.43
N GLU A 54 7.48 -19.02 1.12
CA GLU A 54 6.13 -19.07 1.66
C GLU A 54 6.13 -19.54 3.14
N ALA A 55 5.76 -18.63 4.04
CA ALA A 55 5.72 -18.88 5.48
C ALA A 55 4.30 -18.75 6.05
N PRO A 56 3.98 -19.45 7.16
CA PRO A 56 2.73 -19.27 7.89
C PRO A 56 2.53 -17.81 8.31
N LEU A 57 1.31 -17.29 8.18
CA LEU A 57 0.99 -15.90 8.48
C LEU A 57 1.32 -15.54 9.94
N GLN A 58 1.14 -16.47 10.88
CA GLN A 58 1.50 -16.27 12.29
C GLN A 58 3.00 -15.97 12.48
N HIS A 59 3.89 -16.59 11.69
CA HIS A 59 5.34 -16.31 11.75
C HIS A 59 5.66 -14.91 11.21
N LEU A 60 4.88 -14.42 10.26
CA LEU A 60 5.05 -13.07 9.74
C LEU A 60 4.53 -12.01 10.73
N MET A 61 3.51 -12.33 11.52
CA MET A 61 2.92 -11.40 12.48
C MET A 61 3.66 -11.36 13.83
N LEU A 62 4.18 -12.51 14.28
CA LEU A 62 4.91 -12.66 15.55
C LEU A 62 6.40 -12.40 15.33
N TRP A 63 6.86 -11.15 15.42
CA TRP A 63 8.25 -10.78 15.10
C TRP A 63 9.33 -11.46 15.95
N ASP A 64 9.03 -11.76 17.21
CA ASP A 64 9.99 -12.28 18.19
C ASP A 64 10.14 -13.80 18.08
N ARG A 65 11.33 -14.25 17.69
CA ARG A 65 11.62 -15.67 17.47
C ARG A 65 11.74 -16.46 18.77
N GLU A 66 11.99 -15.82 19.90
CA GLU A 66 12.26 -16.52 21.17
C GLU A 66 11.05 -17.30 21.70
N TRP A 67 9.84 -16.85 21.35
CA TRP A 67 8.60 -17.48 21.80
C TRP A 67 7.61 -17.77 20.67
N ARG A 68 7.85 -17.28 19.45
CA ARG A 68 7.02 -17.60 18.27
C ARG A 68 6.87 -19.10 18.09
N ASP A 69 7.95 -19.85 18.23
CA ASP A 69 7.94 -21.30 18.00
C ASP A 69 7.15 -22.07 19.07
N SER A 70 6.90 -21.42 20.21
CA SER A 70 6.04 -21.93 21.29
C SER A 70 4.55 -21.63 21.07
N VAL A 71 4.20 -20.85 20.04
CA VAL A 71 2.80 -20.53 19.71
C VAL A 71 2.24 -21.60 18.78
N VAL A 72 1.17 -22.26 19.23
CA VAL A 72 0.45 -23.28 18.47
C VAL A 72 -0.85 -22.68 17.94
N GLY A 73 -1.29 -23.13 16.75
CA GLY A 73 -2.55 -22.72 16.15
C GLY A 73 -2.36 -22.24 14.72
N LYS A 74 -3.34 -21.49 14.23
CA LYS A 74 -3.30 -20.87 12.90
C LYS A 74 -3.89 -19.47 12.96
N LEU A 75 -3.37 -18.62 12.07
CA LEU A 75 -3.92 -17.30 11.76
C LEU A 75 -4.35 -17.29 10.30
N GLN A 76 -5.61 -16.99 10.05
CA GLN A 76 -6.22 -16.91 8.73
C GLN A 76 -6.75 -15.51 8.48
N ARG A 77 -6.63 -15.04 7.23
CA ARG A 77 -7.23 -13.78 6.79
C ARG A 77 -8.00 -13.98 5.49
N GLU A 78 -9.01 -13.14 5.31
CA GLU A 78 -9.83 -13.03 4.12
C GLU A 78 -10.10 -11.54 3.89
N GLU A 79 -10.07 -11.10 2.64
CA GLU A 79 -10.33 -9.70 2.28
C GLU A 79 -11.26 -9.62 1.07
N GLN A 80 -12.25 -8.75 1.17
CA GLN A 80 -13.04 -8.27 0.05
C GLN A 80 -12.88 -6.76 -0.02
N ARG A 81 -12.61 -6.26 -1.21
CA ARG A 81 -12.39 -4.85 -1.49
C ARG A 81 -13.21 -4.43 -2.69
N LEU A 82 -14.14 -3.53 -2.46
CA LEU A 82 -14.81 -2.79 -3.52
C LEU A 82 -14.16 -1.41 -3.62
N GLU A 83 -13.61 -1.09 -4.78
CA GLU A 83 -12.96 0.19 -5.03
C GLU A 83 -13.77 0.96 -6.06
N ILE A 84 -14.28 2.12 -5.65
CA ILE A 84 -15.04 3.03 -6.52
C ILE A 84 -14.12 4.19 -6.87
N ARG A 85 -13.81 4.34 -8.15
CA ARG A 85 -13.03 5.46 -8.69
C ARG A 85 -13.97 6.38 -9.44
N MET A 86 -13.92 7.67 -9.11
CA MET A 86 -14.70 8.70 -9.76
C MET A 86 -13.75 9.79 -10.23
N ALA A 87 -13.68 10.00 -11.53
CA ALA A 87 -12.90 11.08 -12.13
C ALA A 87 -13.84 12.10 -12.78
N TYR A 88 -13.50 13.37 -12.65
CA TYR A 88 -14.22 14.49 -13.24
C TYR A 88 -13.26 15.43 -13.98
N GLY A 89 -13.54 15.71 -15.25
CA GLY A 89 -12.79 16.68 -16.04
C GLY A 89 -13.23 18.09 -15.69
N LEU A 90 -12.40 18.83 -14.96
CA LEU A 90 -12.69 20.23 -14.62
C LEU A 90 -12.51 21.14 -15.84
N THR A 91 -11.50 20.87 -16.65
CA THR A 91 -11.24 21.52 -17.95
C THR A 91 -10.62 20.50 -18.89
N GLU A 92 -10.31 20.89 -20.14
CA GLU A 92 -9.59 20.03 -21.09
C GLU A 92 -8.23 19.48 -20.61
N LYS A 93 -7.65 20.06 -19.54
CA LYS A 93 -6.35 19.69 -18.98
C LYS A 93 -6.39 19.33 -17.51
N TRP A 94 -7.40 19.78 -16.76
CA TRP A 94 -7.47 19.55 -15.31
C TRP A 94 -8.52 18.50 -15.00
N MET A 95 -8.18 17.59 -14.09
CA MET A 95 -9.11 16.60 -13.59
C MET A 95 -8.97 16.42 -12.08
N LEU A 96 -10.07 16.04 -11.47
CA LEU A 96 -10.14 15.58 -10.09
C LEU A 96 -10.54 14.11 -10.10
N GLU A 97 -9.82 13.28 -9.37
CA GLU A 97 -10.16 11.87 -9.18
C GLU A 97 -10.27 11.57 -7.69
N ALA A 98 -11.29 10.81 -7.32
CA ALA A 98 -11.50 10.29 -5.98
C ALA A 98 -11.58 8.76 -6.06
N THR A 99 -10.77 8.09 -5.25
CA THR A 99 -10.83 6.65 -5.04
C THR A 99 -11.36 6.38 -3.64
N ILE A 100 -12.50 5.68 -3.58
CA ILE A 100 -13.20 5.31 -2.35
C ILE A 100 -13.13 3.79 -2.20
N PRO A 101 -12.28 3.27 -1.30
CA PRO A 101 -12.24 1.85 -1.01
C PRO A 101 -13.26 1.50 0.10
N LEU A 102 -14.03 0.45 -0.13
CA LEU A 102 -14.89 -0.22 0.84
C LEU A 102 -14.28 -1.60 1.09
N LEU A 103 -13.91 -1.89 2.33
CA LEU A 103 -13.23 -3.13 2.69
C LEU A 103 -14.06 -3.93 3.68
N GLN A 104 -14.04 -5.24 3.49
CA GLN A 104 -14.46 -6.23 4.47
C GLN A 104 -13.28 -7.18 4.70
N LYS A 105 -12.78 -7.20 5.93
CA LYS A 105 -11.67 -8.05 6.35
C LYS A 105 -12.11 -8.97 7.46
N LYS A 106 -11.79 -10.24 7.32
CA LYS A 106 -12.04 -11.26 8.33
C LYS A 106 -10.72 -11.87 8.74
N GLN A 107 -10.46 -11.87 10.04
CA GLN A 107 -9.33 -12.55 10.66
C GLN A 107 -9.88 -13.66 11.56
N THR A 108 -9.37 -14.87 11.40
CA THR A 108 -9.68 -15.99 12.27
C THR A 108 -8.39 -16.49 12.90
N SER A 109 -8.40 -16.63 14.22
CA SER A 109 -7.21 -16.99 14.99
C SER A 109 -7.52 -18.06 16.00
N THR A 110 -6.67 -19.09 16.01
CA THR A 110 -6.67 -20.17 17.02
C THR A 110 -5.36 -20.22 17.79
N LEU A 111 -4.58 -19.13 17.73
CA LEU A 111 -3.26 -19.03 18.35
C LEU A 111 -3.35 -19.17 19.88
N LYS A 112 -2.50 -20.02 20.44
CA LYS A 112 -2.40 -20.31 21.87
C LYS A 112 -0.94 -20.50 22.26
N ILE A 113 -0.61 -20.15 23.48
CA ILE A 113 0.67 -20.43 24.11
C ILE A 113 0.40 -20.97 25.52
N GLU A 114 1.15 -21.97 25.95
CA GLU A 114 0.91 -22.64 27.24
C GLU A 114 1.29 -21.75 28.44
N SER A 115 2.36 -20.97 28.30
CA SER A 115 2.84 -20.05 29.34
C SER A 115 3.27 -18.72 28.71
N ALA A 116 2.36 -17.73 28.77
CA ALA A 116 2.61 -16.38 28.26
C ALA A 116 2.95 -15.40 29.38
N THR A 117 3.92 -14.53 29.15
CA THR A 117 4.03 -13.26 29.90
C THR A 117 2.89 -12.32 29.53
N ALA A 118 2.60 -11.32 30.37
CA ALA A 118 1.56 -10.32 30.08
C ALA A 118 1.74 -9.60 28.74
N ILE A 119 2.99 -9.39 28.31
CA ILE A 119 3.32 -8.77 27.02
C ILE A 119 2.98 -9.73 25.87
N GLN A 120 3.36 -11.01 25.97
CA GLN A 120 3.05 -12.03 24.97
C GLN A 120 1.53 -12.25 24.84
N GLN A 121 0.83 -12.26 25.97
CA GLN A 121 -0.63 -12.35 26.00
C GLN A 121 -1.28 -11.19 25.25
N LYS A 122 -0.84 -9.96 25.49
CA LYS A 122 -1.31 -8.78 24.76
C LYS A 122 -1.06 -8.88 23.25
N VAL A 123 0.09 -9.43 22.84
CA VAL A 123 0.39 -9.66 21.42
C VAL A 123 -0.55 -10.71 20.81
N LEU A 124 -0.88 -11.78 21.53
CA LEU A 124 -1.81 -12.81 21.05
C LEU A 124 -3.26 -12.34 21.02
N GLU A 125 -3.71 -11.58 22.03
CA GLU A 125 -5.03 -10.93 22.06
C GLU A 125 -5.20 -9.99 20.88
N ASN A 126 -4.12 -9.29 20.50
CA ASN A 126 -4.12 -8.48 19.29
C ASN A 126 -4.32 -9.32 18.01
N LEU A 127 -3.85 -10.57 17.98
CA LEU A 127 -4.07 -11.47 16.85
C LEU A 127 -5.38 -12.27 16.97
N ALA A 128 -6.32 -11.89 17.84
CA ALA A 128 -7.60 -12.58 17.97
C ALA A 128 -8.48 -12.51 16.71
N SER A 129 -9.51 -13.35 16.68
CA SER A 129 -10.51 -13.35 15.61
C SER A 129 -11.29 -12.04 15.59
N GLU A 130 -11.47 -11.46 14.41
CA GLU A 130 -12.12 -10.16 14.24
C GLU A 130 -12.70 -10.04 12.83
N ASN A 131 -13.84 -9.36 12.71
CA ASN A 131 -14.42 -8.95 11.44
C ASN A 131 -14.47 -7.42 11.39
N LEU A 132 -13.88 -6.84 10.36
CA LEU A 132 -13.88 -5.41 10.10
C LEU A 132 -14.58 -5.14 8.78
N SER A 133 -15.48 -4.16 8.76
CA SER A 133 -16.15 -3.72 7.54
C SER A 133 -16.31 -2.22 7.58
N GLY A 134 -16.00 -1.54 6.48
CA GLY A 134 -16.21 -0.11 6.38
C GLY A 134 -15.41 0.53 5.25
N LEU A 135 -15.39 1.87 5.28
CA LEU A 135 -14.53 2.64 4.41
C LEU A 135 -13.07 2.37 4.74
N GLY A 136 -12.23 2.38 3.71
CA GLY A 136 -10.79 2.57 3.86
C GLY A 136 -10.41 4.04 3.68
N ASP A 137 -9.12 4.27 3.47
CA ASP A 137 -8.61 5.61 3.26
C ASP A 137 -8.94 6.12 1.86
N ILE A 138 -9.67 7.23 1.79
CA ILE A 138 -10.03 7.87 0.54
C ILE A 138 -8.79 8.53 -0.05
N LYS A 139 -8.51 8.26 -1.33
CA LYS A 139 -7.46 8.94 -2.08
C LYS A 139 -8.08 9.96 -3.02
N LEU A 140 -7.58 11.18 -2.99
CA LEU A 140 -7.89 12.24 -3.94
C LEU A 140 -6.67 12.51 -4.80
N ILE A 141 -6.89 12.72 -6.10
CA ILE A 141 -5.86 13.08 -7.06
C ILE A 141 -6.33 14.32 -7.80
N PHE A 142 -5.54 15.38 -7.74
CA PHE A 142 -5.74 16.56 -8.57
C PHE A 142 -4.68 16.56 -9.64
N ALA A 143 -5.07 16.36 -10.89
CA ALA A 143 -4.15 16.13 -11.99
C ALA A 143 -4.29 17.15 -13.11
N LYS A 144 -3.17 17.40 -13.77
CA LYS A 144 -3.04 18.28 -14.92
C LYS A 144 -2.33 17.55 -16.04
N ASP A 145 -2.95 17.51 -17.22
CA ASP A 145 -2.28 17.15 -18.45
C ASP A 145 -1.32 18.30 -18.84
N ILE A 146 -0.01 18.02 -18.79
CA ILE A 146 1.05 18.99 -19.03
C ILE A 146 1.42 19.01 -20.52
N VAL A 147 1.57 17.82 -21.12
CA VAL A 147 1.88 17.65 -22.54
C VAL A 147 0.95 16.60 -23.12
N THR A 148 0.23 16.96 -24.18
CA THR A 148 -0.69 16.07 -24.89
C THR A 148 -0.46 16.24 -26.38
N THR A 149 0.18 15.25 -27.00
CA THR A 149 0.40 15.16 -28.45
C THR A 149 0.16 13.72 -28.91
N THR A 150 0.31 13.45 -30.20
CA THR A 150 0.25 12.10 -30.76
C THR A 150 1.35 11.17 -30.25
N THR A 151 2.44 11.73 -29.71
CA THR A 151 3.62 10.99 -29.25
C THR A 151 3.86 11.11 -27.74
N TRP A 152 3.25 12.09 -27.07
CA TRP A 152 3.48 12.38 -25.66
C TRP A 152 2.18 12.55 -24.91
N HIS A 153 2.07 11.93 -23.73
CA HIS A 153 0.96 12.16 -22.80
C HIS A 153 1.50 12.20 -21.37
N ASN A 154 1.86 13.40 -20.92
CA ASN A 154 2.47 13.60 -19.62
C ASN A 154 1.51 14.31 -18.68
N ARG A 155 1.33 13.73 -17.49
CA ARG A 155 0.42 14.22 -16.45
C ARG A 155 1.20 14.48 -15.18
N GLY A 156 0.91 15.59 -14.53
CA GLY A 156 1.45 15.90 -13.21
C GLY A 156 0.33 16.28 -12.26
N GLY A 157 0.54 16.08 -10.97
CA GLY A 157 -0.51 16.39 -10.01
C GLY A 157 -0.13 16.16 -8.56
N PHE A 158 -1.13 16.30 -7.71
CA PHE A 158 -1.03 16.07 -6.29
C PHE A 158 -1.90 14.89 -5.87
N THR A 159 -1.41 14.11 -4.93
CA THR A 159 -2.15 13.03 -4.28
C THR A 159 -2.39 13.41 -2.82
N LEU A 160 -3.61 13.15 -2.34
CA LEU A 160 -3.99 13.31 -0.94
C LEU A 160 -4.64 12.02 -0.48
N ARG A 161 -4.14 11.43 0.60
CA ARG A 161 -4.80 10.32 1.29
C ARG A 161 -5.41 10.84 2.58
N LEU A 162 -6.71 10.63 2.73
CA LEU A 162 -7.46 10.99 3.92
C LEU A 162 -7.57 9.74 4.83
N PRO A 163 -7.29 9.86 6.13
CA PRO A 163 -7.39 8.75 7.08
C PRO A 163 -8.86 8.49 7.47
N THR A 164 -9.70 8.20 6.48
CA THR A 164 -11.13 7.93 6.65
C THR A 164 -11.41 6.48 7.01
N GLY A 165 -10.42 5.60 6.78
CA GLY A 165 -10.56 4.20 7.14
C GLY A 165 -10.50 4.01 8.64
N THR A 166 -11.31 3.08 9.15
CA THR A 166 -11.16 2.65 10.53
C THR A 166 -9.78 2.02 10.72
N THR A 167 -9.01 2.64 11.60
CA THR A 167 -7.85 1.99 12.17
C THR A 167 -8.35 0.90 13.08
N GLY A 168 -8.22 -0.36 12.67
CA GLY A 168 -8.06 -1.41 13.66
C GLY A 168 -6.95 -1.00 14.64
N THR A 169 -7.01 -1.47 15.88
CA THR A 169 -5.94 -1.25 16.86
C THR A 169 -4.58 -1.50 16.19
N PRO A 170 -3.53 -0.68 16.37
CA PRO A 170 -2.23 -0.95 15.77
C PRO A 170 -1.62 -2.27 16.29
N ARG A 171 -1.72 -3.37 15.52
CA ARG A 171 -1.38 -4.74 15.92
C ARG A 171 -0.12 -5.23 15.18
N GLY A 172 1.06 -4.98 15.75
CA GLY A 172 2.34 -5.44 15.18
C GLY A 172 2.74 -4.76 13.88
N ILE A 173 3.45 -5.49 12.99
CA ILE A 173 3.96 -5.00 11.70
C ILE A 173 2.92 -5.01 10.56
N SER A 174 1.77 -5.66 10.75
CA SER A 174 0.64 -5.65 9.79
C SER A 174 -0.69 -5.68 10.54
N THR A 175 -1.28 -4.51 10.67
CA THR A 175 -2.62 -4.31 11.22
C THR A 175 -3.68 -4.92 10.32
N ASN A 176 -4.59 -5.70 10.90
CA ASN A 176 -5.87 -5.95 10.24
C ASN A 176 -6.70 -4.65 10.38
N SER A 177 -6.64 -3.77 9.39
CA SER A 177 -7.34 -2.48 9.39
C SER A 177 -7.88 -2.16 8.00
N THR A 178 -8.92 -1.33 7.94
CA THR A 178 -9.45 -0.82 6.67
C THR A 178 -8.71 0.43 6.20
N GLY A 179 -8.13 1.21 7.12
CA GLY A 179 -7.24 2.34 6.84
C GLY A 179 -5.88 2.22 7.52
N GLU A 180 -4.95 3.10 7.16
CA GLU A 180 -3.58 3.16 7.70
C GLU A 180 -3.46 4.07 8.93
N GLY A 181 -4.49 4.88 9.22
CA GLY A 181 -4.55 5.73 10.42
C GLY A 181 -3.75 7.02 10.37
N HIS A 182 -3.28 7.37 9.17
CA HIS A 182 -2.57 8.60 8.91
C HIS A 182 -2.87 9.05 7.49
N GLY A 183 -2.92 10.36 7.29
CA GLY A 183 -3.07 10.93 5.97
C GLY A 183 -1.73 11.01 5.26
N SER A 184 -1.74 11.26 3.96
CA SER A 184 -0.53 11.56 3.21
C SER A 184 -0.79 12.63 2.17
N VAL A 185 0.22 13.43 1.88
CA VAL A 185 0.20 14.39 0.77
C VAL A 185 1.40 14.16 -0.11
N GLY A 186 1.19 14.08 -1.40
CA GLY A 186 2.24 13.83 -2.36
C GLY A 186 2.07 14.61 -3.65
N ALA A 187 3.14 14.58 -4.44
CA ALA A 187 3.14 15.05 -5.81
C ALA A 187 3.64 13.92 -6.70
N TYR A 188 3.11 13.86 -7.91
CA TYR A 188 3.53 12.87 -8.89
C TYR A 188 3.66 13.48 -10.28
N PHE A 189 4.45 12.80 -11.10
CA PHE A 189 4.55 13.04 -12.52
C PHE A 189 4.58 11.69 -13.24
N HIS A 190 3.64 11.51 -14.16
CA HIS A 190 3.56 10.37 -15.05
C HIS A 190 4.03 10.79 -16.43
N PHE A 191 5.08 10.13 -16.90
CA PHE A 191 5.62 10.29 -18.23
C PHE A 191 5.09 9.18 -19.12
N ASN A 192 4.38 9.51 -20.21
CA ASN A 192 4.06 8.56 -21.26
C ASN A 192 4.61 9.04 -22.60
N TRP A 193 5.30 8.12 -23.26
CA TRP A 193 5.84 8.29 -24.59
C TRP A 193 5.36 7.16 -25.51
N TYR A 194 4.71 7.56 -26.60
CA TYR A 194 4.27 6.71 -27.69
C TYR A 194 5.21 6.96 -28.88
N PRO A 195 6.28 6.15 -29.06
CA PRO A 195 7.08 6.23 -30.27
C PRO A 195 6.21 6.02 -31.51
N LEU A 196 6.61 6.58 -32.65
CA LEU A 196 5.87 6.50 -33.93
C LEU A 196 5.76 5.06 -34.50
N THR A 197 6.34 4.09 -33.80
CA THR A 197 6.16 2.65 -34.03
C THR A 197 4.90 2.15 -33.32
N HIS A 198 4.01 1.54 -34.08
CA HIS A 198 2.75 1.00 -33.57
C HIS A 198 2.98 0.02 -32.40
N GLY A 199 2.12 0.14 -31.37
CA GLY A 199 2.03 -0.83 -30.27
C GLY A 199 3.07 -0.67 -29.16
N ILE A 200 4.00 0.27 -29.25
CA ILE A 200 4.96 0.53 -28.17
C ILE A 200 4.50 1.76 -27.37
N ARG A 201 4.45 1.60 -26.04
CA ARG A 201 4.28 2.68 -25.06
C ARG A 201 5.37 2.53 -24.01
N ASN A 202 6.10 3.61 -23.77
CA ASN A 202 7.02 3.71 -22.64
C ASN A 202 6.37 4.59 -21.58
N ALA A 203 6.24 4.06 -20.37
CA ALA A 203 5.61 4.77 -19.27
C ALA A 203 6.41 4.57 -17.99
N PHE A 204 6.60 5.65 -17.24
CA PHE A 204 7.05 5.58 -15.86
C PHE A 204 6.40 6.69 -15.04
N ARG A 205 6.25 6.43 -13.74
CA ARG A 205 5.68 7.36 -12.77
C ARG A 205 6.70 7.62 -11.68
N ILE A 206 6.90 8.90 -11.37
CA ILE A 206 7.66 9.34 -10.21
C ILE A 206 6.66 9.95 -9.23
N GLU A 207 6.68 9.50 -7.98
CA GLU A 207 5.81 9.99 -6.93
C GLU A 207 6.61 10.19 -5.64
N GLY A 208 6.41 11.33 -4.99
CA GLY A 208 6.93 11.62 -3.67
C GLY A 208 5.79 11.94 -2.73
N THR A 209 5.69 11.20 -1.62
CA THR A 209 4.62 11.33 -0.63
C THR A 209 5.21 11.59 0.75
N ASN A 210 4.61 12.54 1.46
CA ASN A 210 4.88 12.81 2.87
C ASN A 210 3.71 12.32 3.70
N GLU A 211 4.00 11.50 4.71
CA GLU A 211 3.00 11.07 5.68
C GLU A 211 2.67 12.20 6.65
N LEU A 212 1.39 12.51 6.80
CA LEU A 212 0.87 13.44 7.79
C LEU A 212 0.73 12.69 9.10
N VAL A 213 1.47 13.10 10.13
CA VAL A 213 1.61 12.39 11.42
C VAL A 213 0.27 11.92 11.97
N GLY A 214 0.04 10.61 11.94
CA GLY A 214 -1.04 9.93 12.65
C GLY A 214 -0.51 9.15 13.85
N LYS A 215 -1.38 8.84 14.81
CA LYS A 215 -1.06 8.13 16.05
C LYS A 215 -0.69 6.67 15.76
N ARG A 216 0.54 6.37 15.33
CA ARG A 216 1.10 5.02 15.40
C ARG A 216 1.60 4.76 16.83
N GLU A 217 0.80 4.09 17.65
CA GLU A 217 1.18 3.73 19.04
C GLU A 217 2.48 2.91 19.11
N THR A 218 2.78 2.09 18.11
CA THR A 218 3.94 1.18 18.13
C THR A 218 5.29 1.84 17.86
N LEU A 219 5.32 3.07 17.33
CA LEU A 219 6.58 3.83 17.20
C LEU A 219 7.00 4.51 18.50
N LYS A 220 6.05 4.82 19.40
CA LYS A 220 6.39 5.42 20.71
C LYS A 220 7.21 4.47 21.57
N HIS A 221 6.83 3.20 21.65
CA HIS A 221 7.61 2.21 22.42
C HIS A 221 8.96 1.84 21.77
N LEU A 222 9.09 1.96 20.45
CA LEU A 222 10.37 1.77 19.75
C LEU A 222 11.32 2.97 19.92
N MET A 223 10.77 4.18 20.05
CA MET A 223 11.56 5.38 20.38
C MET A 223 11.95 5.42 21.86
N GLU A 224 11.07 5.02 22.78
CA GLU A 224 11.42 4.88 24.21
C GLU A 224 12.54 3.85 24.45
N LYS A 225 12.63 2.80 23.63
CA LYS A 225 13.73 1.82 23.74
C LYS A 225 15.08 2.32 23.22
N LYS A 226 15.12 3.44 22.48
CA LYS A 226 16.38 4.04 22.00
C LYS A 226 16.96 5.12 22.94
N ASP A 227 16.20 5.55 23.94
CA ASP A 227 16.66 6.57 24.91
C ASP A 227 17.33 6.00 26.17
N ILE A 228 17.71 4.71 26.16
CA ILE A 228 18.49 4.11 27.24
C ILE A 228 19.90 3.82 26.73
N THR A 229 20.87 4.45 27.39
CA THR A 229 22.35 4.33 27.29
C THR A 229 23.10 5.15 26.23
N LEU A 230 23.15 6.48 26.43
CA LEU A 230 24.41 7.24 26.37
C LEU A 230 24.71 7.81 27.76
N GLN A 231 24.96 6.93 28.72
CA GLN A 231 25.69 7.26 29.94
C GLN A 231 26.71 6.15 30.20
N GLY A 232 27.99 6.51 30.14
CA GLY A 232 29.08 5.73 30.71
C GLY A 232 29.91 4.93 29.72
N ILE A 233 30.82 5.60 29.00
CA ILE A 233 32.20 5.12 28.87
C ILE A 233 33.10 6.35 29.10
N ALA A 234 34.01 6.20 30.06
CA ALA A 234 35.04 7.15 30.45
C ALA A 234 36.10 7.34 29.36
#